data_AF-A0A5N6VV92-F1
#
_entry.id   AF-A0A5N6VV92-F1
#
_cell.length_a   1.000
_cell.length_b   1.000
_cell.length_c   1.000
_cell.angle_alpha   90.00
_cell.angle_beta   90.00
_cell.angle_gamma   90.00
#
_symmetry.space_group_name_H-M   'P 1'
#
loop_
_entity.id
_entity.type
_entity.pdbx_description
1 polymer ?
#
loop_
_entity_poly.entity_id
_entity_poly.type
_entity_poly.pdbx_seq_one_letter_code
_entity_poly.pdbx_strand_id
1 'polypeptide(L)'
;MANPINTNRRIRVIIIGAGASGLLMAYKLQRNFDNVEFQIYEKNPDIGGTWYENRYPGCACDNPSHTYVWSFDPNPNWSSTYASSSEIFEYFKRFQSRLNLNEKTKVSHQVVGAKWDGEAGRWHVDIKDIPNNTVVYDACDVLVNAGGILNAWRYPAIPGLHDFKGQLVHSAAWDTNIDLTGKHVGLIGNGSSGIQILPAILPEVARCTTFIREPTWVAVSGFSGFQPRRFEPDEKDISSAWVQQNIQAVGPLGAKYPDADFILEGDTPSLLHIIPNGLSDPEHPEWGSWGGRYGPVTFGEGHFANSVDTIVDDSGRTMMGSHVTVWRWREAFQQDFAARMKWTTASRFSDANHAPVVTIDGDRTRRVIQILVEPGQEVVLDARDSCDPDGDNLTFKWWQYLEPSSNNNNPRRDVAELSLSSTDSPKITVTIPPSDVIRQEGRNTHPESDKHLHLIVQVSDGVLVSYRRIIFTVPGLGAARHKQKNHDEL
;
A
#
# COMPACT_ATOMS: atom_id res chain seq x y z
N MET A 1 -8.97 -32.12 28.89
CA MET A 1 -7.61 -31.73 29.31
C MET A 1 -7.49 -30.25 29.03
N ALA A 2 -7.19 -29.43 30.05
CA ALA A 2 -6.97 -28.00 29.86
C ALA A 2 -5.64 -27.81 29.12
N ASN A 3 -5.65 -27.14 27.98
CA ASN A 3 -4.43 -26.80 27.28
C ASN A 3 -3.63 -25.76 28.10
N PRO A 4 -2.28 -25.74 28.02
CA PRO A 4 -1.46 -24.73 28.66
C PRO A 4 -1.92 -23.30 28.32
N ILE A 5 -1.75 -22.37 29.27
CA ILE A 5 -2.29 -20.99 29.23
C ILE A 5 -1.87 -20.15 28.00
N ASN A 6 -0.93 -20.61 27.16
CA ASN A 6 -0.47 -19.91 25.96
C ASN A 6 -0.51 -20.77 24.68
N THR A 7 -1.30 -21.85 24.64
CA THR A 7 -1.49 -22.56 23.36
C THR A 7 -2.37 -21.74 22.44
N ASN A 8 -1.78 -21.24 21.35
CA ASN A 8 -2.53 -20.58 20.28
C ASN A 8 -3.65 -21.50 19.81
N ARG A 9 -4.90 -21.02 19.83
CA ARG A 9 -6.03 -21.77 19.28
C ARG A 9 -5.87 -21.93 17.78
N ARG A 10 -6.37 -23.03 17.22
CA ARG A 10 -6.44 -23.20 15.76
C ARG A 10 -7.48 -22.23 15.19
N ILE A 11 -7.09 -21.46 14.18
CA ILE A 11 -7.96 -20.49 13.50
C ILE A 11 -8.40 -21.04 12.16
N ARG A 12 -9.68 -20.96 11.84
CA ARG A 12 -10.23 -21.29 10.53
C ARG A 12 -10.56 -20.03 9.75
N VAL A 13 -10.06 -19.94 8.52
CA VAL A 13 -10.26 -18.81 7.61
C VAL A 13 -11.01 -19.27 6.35
N ILE A 14 -12.04 -18.53 5.95
CA ILE A 14 -12.64 -18.70 4.62
C ILE A 14 -12.23 -17.50 3.75
N ILE A 15 -11.71 -17.79 2.57
CA ILE A 15 -11.33 -16.80 1.56
C ILE A 15 -12.32 -16.88 0.40
N ILE A 16 -13.00 -15.78 0.09
CA ILE A 16 -13.92 -15.68 -1.04
C ILE A 16 -13.16 -15.17 -2.25
N GLY A 17 -13.04 -15.97 -3.31
CA GLY A 17 -12.36 -15.62 -4.55
C GLY A 17 -10.92 -16.16 -4.62
N ALA A 18 -10.57 -16.71 -5.78
CA ALA A 18 -9.24 -17.23 -6.12
C ALA A 18 -8.53 -16.39 -7.20
N GLY A 19 -8.78 -15.08 -7.21
CA GLY A 19 -7.98 -14.10 -7.94
C GLY A 19 -6.70 -13.71 -7.20
N ALA A 20 -6.04 -12.63 -7.65
CA ALA A 20 -4.76 -12.17 -7.08
C ALA A 20 -4.79 -12.03 -5.55
N SER A 21 -5.79 -11.34 -4.99
CA SER A 21 -5.87 -11.12 -3.54
C SER A 21 -6.10 -12.41 -2.75
N GLY A 22 -6.91 -13.34 -3.26
CA GLY A 22 -7.20 -14.61 -2.58
C GLY A 22 -5.99 -15.54 -2.56
N LEU A 23 -5.28 -15.65 -3.69
CA LEU A 23 -4.04 -16.43 -3.78
C LEU A 23 -2.93 -15.83 -2.92
N LEU A 24 -2.80 -14.50 -2.88
CA LEU A 24 -1.86 -13.82 -1.99
C LEU A 24 -2.19 -14.08 -0.52
N MET A 25 -3.46 -14.01 -0.13
CA MET A 25 -3.88 -14.28 1.24
C MET A 25 -3.51 -15.72 1.64
N ALA A 26 -3.81 -16.70 0.78
CA ALA A 26 -3.44 -18.10 1.02
C ALA A 26 -1.93 -18.27 1.21
N TYR A 27 -1.11 -17.65 0.37
CA TYR A 27 0.34 -17.63 0.53
C TYR A 27 0.78 -17.04 1.87
N LYS A 28 0.22 -15.89 2.27
CA LYS A 28 0.57 -15.23 3.54
C LYS A 28 0.13 -16.06 4.75
N LEU A 29 -1.02 -16.74 4.69
CA LEU A 29 -1.46 -17.65 5.73
C LEU A 29 -0.50 -18.83 5.89
N GLN A 30 -0.15 -19.51 4.78
CA GLN A 30 0.79 -20.64 4.82
C GLN A 30 2.19 -20.24 5.29
N ARG A 31 2.64 -19.01 4.99
CA ARG A 31 4.02 -18.58 5.26
C ARG A 31 4.24 -18.04 6.67
N ASN A 32 3.23 -17.40 7.26
CA ASN A 32 3.39 -16.61 8.49
C ASN A 32 2.64 -17.16 9.70
N PHE A 33 1.88 -18.24 9.54
CA PHE A 33 1.07 -18.80 10.62
C PHE A 33 1.11 -20.33 10.63
N ASP A 34 1.40 -20.92 11.80
CA ASP A 34 1.53 -22.37 11.96
C ASP A 34 0.23 -23.06 12.39
N ASN A 35 -0.71 -22.33 13.01
CA ASN A 35 -1.96 -22.89 13.54
C ASN A 35 -3.21 -22.32 12.85
N VAL A 36 -3.16 -22.21 11.53
CA VAL A 36 -4.27 -21.72 10.69
C VAL A 36 -4.68 -22.78 9.68
N GLU A 37 -5.99 -22.99 9.56
CA GLU A 37 -6.60 -23.71 8.46
C GLU A 37 -7.36 -22.72 7.58
N PHE A 38 -7.29 -22.87 6.26
CA PHE A 38 -8.11 -22.07 5.37
C PHE A 38 -8.70 -22.86 4.20
N GLN A 39 -9.79 -22.34 3.66
CA GLN A 39 -10.47 -22.81 2.46
C GLN A 39 -10.79 -21.62 1.55
N ILE A 40 -10.43 -21.73 0.28
CA ILE A 40 -10.81 -20.77 -0.76
C ILE A 40 -12.07 -21.30 -1.46
N TYR A 41 -13.05 -20.43 -1.69
CA TYR A 41 -14.23 -20.69 -2.51
C TYR A 41 -14.23 -19.74 -3.71
N GLU A 42 -14.30 -20.28 -4.92
CA GLU A 42 -14.28 -19.55 -6.19
C GLU A 42 -15.50 -19.90 -7.02
N LYS A 43 -16.26 -18.89 -7.49
CA LYS A 43 -17.47 -19.10 -8.28
C LYS A 43 -17.16 -19.66 -9.67
N ASN A 44 -15.99 -19.32 -10.20
CA ASN A 44 -15.57 -19.74 -11.53
C ASN A 44 -15.10 -21.21 -11.54
N PRO A 45 -15.20 -21.90 -12.69
CA PRO A 45 -14.65 -23.24 -12.88
C PRO A 45 -13.13 -23.36 -12.70
N ASP A 46 -12.40 -22.25 -12.72
CA ASP A 46 -10.97 -22.19 -12.45
C ASP A 46 -10.62 -20.91 -11.68
N ILE A 47 -9.38 -20.83 -11.21
CA ILE A 47 -8.86 -19.68 -10.47
C ILE A 47 -8.55 -18.48 -11.38
N GLY A 48 -8.01 -17.40 -10.83
CA GLY A 48 -7.46 -16.27 -11.58
C GLY A 48 -8.38 -15.05 -11.65
N GLY A 49 -9.63 -15.19 -11.22
CA GLY A 49 -10.58 -14.08 -11.05
C GLY A 49 -10.77 -13.29 -12.35
N THR A 50 -10.40 -12.01 -12.36
CA THR A 50 -10.48 -11.13 -13.53
C THR A 50 -9.90 -11.76 -14.81
N TRP A 51 -8.78 -12.47 -14.70
CA TRP A 51 -8.07 -13.06 -15.85
C TRP A 51 -8.67 -14.40 -16.30
N TYR A 52 -9.53 -15.01 -15.47
CA TYR A 52 -10.39 -16.09 -15.91
C TYR A 52 -11.59 -15.53 -16.68
N GLU A 53 -12.29 -14.53 -16.13
CA GLU A 53 -13.54 -14.01 -16.68
C GLU A 53 -13.36 -13.22 -18.00
N ASN A 54 -12.32 -12.39 -18.08
CA ASN A 54 -12.12 -11.49 -19.21
C ASN A 54 -11.29 -12.16 -20.31
N ARG A 55 -11.99 -12.63 -21.35
CA ARG A 55 -11.40 -13.37 -22.49
C ARG A 55 -11.67 -12.71 -23.84
N TYR A 56 -12.02 -11.42 -23.83
CA TYR A 56 -12.26 -10.66 -25.04
C TYR A 56 -10.95 -10.41 -25.83
N PRO A 57 -11.01 -10.23 -27.16
CA PRO A 57 -9.84 -9.95 -27.99
C PRO A 57 -9.08 -8.70 -27.53
N GLY A 58 -7.75 -8.82 -27.38
CA GLY A 58 -6.90 -7.72 -26.93
C GLY A 58 -6.86 -7.49 -25.41
N CYS A 59 -7.49 -8.36 -24.61
CA CYS A 59 -7.44 -8.23 -23.14
C CYS A 59 -6.01 -8.38 -22.61
N ALA A 60 -5.49 -7.31 -21.99
CA ALA A 60 -4.16 -7.23 -21.41
C ALA A 60 -4.13 -6.32 -20.17
N CYS A 61 -3.09 -6.43 -19.34
CA CYS A 61 -2.86 -5.49 -18.23
C CYS A 61 -2.47 -4.09 -18.72
N ASP A 62 -2.70 -3.09 -17.88
CA ASP A 62 -2.37 -1.68 -18.10
C ASP A 62 -1.09 -1.23 -17.38
N ASN A 63 -0.58 -2.06 -16.47
CA ASN A 63 0.73 -1.91 -15.84
C ASN A 63 1.78 -2.75 -16.58
N PRO A 64 3.06 -2.32 -16.59
CA PRO A 64 4.14 -3.17 -17.05
C PRO A 64 4.10 -4.55 -16.38
N SER A 65 4.15 -5.65 -17.14
CA SER A 65 3.98 -7.03 -16.64
C SER A 65 4.94 -7.37 -15.49
N HIS A 66 6.14 -6.79 -15.52
CA HIS A 66 7.18 -6.97 -14.49
C HIS A 66 6.80 -6.37 -13.13
N THR A 67 5.85 -5.43 -13.08
CA THR A 67 5.28 -4.88 -11.85
C THR A 67 3.91 -5.45 -11.52
N TYR A 68 3.26 -6.15 -12.46
CA TYR A 68 2.00 -6.86 -12.26
C TYR A 68 2.21 -8.31 -11.75
N VAL A 69 3.07 -8.45 -10.75
CA VAL A 69 3.42 -9.70 -10.06
C VAL A 69 3.49 -9.45 -8.56
N TRP A 70 3.52 -10.51 -7.75
CA TRP A 70 3.94 -10.34 -6.36
C TRP A 70 5.45 -10.13 -6.29
N SER A 71 5.91 -9.20 -5.45
CA SER A 71 7.33 -8.85 -5.32
C SER A 71 8.23 -10.04 -4.92
N PHE A 72 7.66 -11.04 -4.25
CA PHE A 72 8.36 -12.28 -3.87
C PHE A 72 8.23 -13.40 -4.91
N ASP A 73 7.50 -13.20 -6.00
CA ASP A 73 7.28 -14.17 -7.07
C ASP A 73 7.37 -13.54 -8.47
N PRO A 74 8.54 -13.03 -8.86
CA PRO A 74 8.72 -12.42 -10.17
C PRO A 74 8.60 -13.44 -11.30
N ASN A 75 8.13 -13.00 -12.47
CA ASN A 75 8.13 -13.77 -13.70
C ASN A 75 9.02 -13.07 -14.74
N PRO A 76 10.23 -13.58 -15.04
CA PRO A 76 11.13 -12.96 -16.02
C PRO A 76 10.76 -13.28 -17.48
N ASN A 77 9.78 -14.15 -17.71
CA ASN A 77 9.46 -14.71 -19.02
C ASN A 77 8.20 -14.09 -19.64
N TRP A 78 7.82 -12.88 -19.24
CA TRP A 78 6.70 -12.19 -19.88
C TRP A 78 6.96 -11.97 -21.37
N SER A 79 6.00 -12.31 -22.21
CA SER A 79 6.12 -12.20 -23.67
C SER A 79 6.08 -10.74 -24.17
N SER A 80 5.55 -9.83 -23.35
CA SER A 80 5.40 -8.41 -23.66
C SER A 80 5.43 -7.53 -22.41
N THR A 81 5.62 -6.22 -22.62
CA THR A 81 5.49 -5.20 -21.57
C THR A 81 4.08 -5.17 -20.97
N TYR A 82 3.04 -5.51 -21.73
CA TYR A 82 1.66 -5.59 -21.27
C TYR A 82 1.10 -6.98 -21.57
N ALA A 83 1.24 -7.88 -20.60
CA ALA A 83 0.91 -9.28 -20.74
C ALA A 83 -0.58 -9.46 -21.00
N SER A 84 -0.88 -10.44 -21.86
CA SER A 84 -2.25 -10.82 -22.17
C SER A 84 -2.94 -11.47 -20.98
N SER A 85 -4.28 -11.44 -21.00
CA SER A 85 -5.11 -12.10 -19.99
C SER A 85 -4.79 -13.58 -19.83
N SER A 86 -4.55 -14.30 -20.93
CA SER A 86 -4.17 -15.72 -20.88
C SER A 86 -2.81 -15.94 -20.23
N GLU A 87 -1.82 -15.09 -20.51
CA GLU A 87 -0.48 -15.23 -19.92
C GLU A 87 -0.49 -14.97 -18.41
N ILE A 88 -1.25 -13.97 -17.96
CA ILE A 88 -1.43 -13.67 -16.53
C ILE A 88 -2.22 -14.77 -15.83
N PHE A 89 -3.27 -15.30 -16.48
CA PHE A 89 -4.00 -16.46 -15.98
C PHE A 89 -3.06 -17.66 -15.76
N GLU A 90 -2.20 -17.96 -16.74
CA GLU A 90 -1.20 -19.03 -16.60
C GLU A 90 -0.18 -18.77 -15.49
N TYR A 91 0.22 -17.51 -15.27
CA TYR A 91 1.05 -17.14 -14.12
C TYR A 91 0.38 -17.51 -12.78
N PHE A 92 -0.92 -17.20 -12.62
CA PHE A 92 -1.67 -17.59 -11.42
C PHE A 92 -1.85 -19.10 -11.27
N LYS A 93 -2.05 -19.84 -12.38
CA LYS A 93 -2.10 -21.31 -12.37
C LYS A 93 -0.79 -21.93 -11.91
N ARG A 94 0.35 -21.42 -12.40
CA ARG A 94 1.68 -21.84 -11.94
C ARG A 94 1.88 -21.53 -10.45
N PHE A 95 1.46 -20.34 -10.00
CA PHE A 95 1.54 -19.95 -8.60
C PHE A 95 0.75 -20.89 -7.68
N GLN A 96 -0.51 -21.16 -8.01
CA GLN A 96 -1.38 -22.07 -7.26
C GLN A 96 -0.76 -23.47 -7.15
N SER A 97 -0.20 -23.96 -8.25
CA SER A 97 0.41 -25.29 -8.32
C SER A 97 1.64 -25.40 -7.41
N ARG A 98 2.54 -24.42 -7.42
CA ARG A 98 3.73 -24.42 -6.54
C ARG A 98 3.40 -24.35 -5.06
N LEU A 99 2.28 -23.75 -4.69
CA LEU A 99 1.81 -23.64 -3.30
C LEU A 99 0.87 -24.78 -2.88
N ASN A 100 0.65 -25.77 -3.76
CA ASN A 100 -0.25 -26.89 -3.53
C ASN A 100 -1.67 -26.44 -3.10
N LEU A 101 -2.15 -25.33 -3.66
CA LEU A 101 -3.45 -24.76 -3.27
C LEU A 101 -4.65 -25.45 -3.91
N ASN A 102 -4.44 -26.41 -4.82
CA ASN A 102 -5.53 -27.12 -5.51
C ASN A 102 -6.53 -27.75 -4.52
N GLU A 103 -6.04 -28.43 -3.48
CA GLU A 103 -6.90 -29.05 -2.46
C GLU A 103 -7.55 -28.04 -1.51
N LYS A 104 -7.01 -26.81 -1.46
CA LYS A 104 -7.50 -25.71 -0.63
C LYS A 104 -8.41 -24.75 -1.39
N THR A 105 -8.68 -25.03 -2.67
CA THR A 105 -9.54 -24.21 -3.51
C THR A 105 -10.71 -25.02 -4.05
N LYS A 106 -11.92 -24.66 -3.65
CA LYS A 106 -13.17 -25.17 -4.20
C LYS A 106 -13.66 -24.24 -5.30
N VAL A 107 -13.39 -24.61 -6.55
CA VAL A 107 -13.90 -23.93 -7.75
C VAL A 107 -15.36 -24.30 -8.00
N SER A 108 -16.07 -23.51 -8.80
CA SER A 108 -17.52 -23.63 -9.03
C SER A 108 -18.37 -23.60 -7.74
N HIS A 109 -17.88 -22.91 -6.72
CA HIS A 109 -18.55 -22.72 -5.44
C HIS A 109 -18.69 -21.23 -5.15
N GLN A 110 -19.90 -20.71 -5.29
CA GLN A 110 -20.19 -19.30 -5.09
C GLN A 110 -20.66 -19.07 -3.66
N VAL A 111 -19.96 -18.22 -2.90
CA VAL A 111 -20.51 -17.71 -1.64
C VAL A 111 -21.67 -16.78 -1.94
N VAL A 112 -22.85 -17.10 -1.40
CA VAL A 112 -24.12 -16.37 -1.63
C VAL A 112 -24.63 -15.66 -0.39
N GLY A 113 -24.07 -15.98 0.78
CA GLY A 113 -24.44 -15.34 2.05
C GLY A 113 -23.36 -15.56 3.10
N ALA A 114 -23.25 -14.61 4.03
CA ALA A 114 -22.44 -14.76 5.23
C ALA A 114 -23.10 -14.00 6.38
N LYS A 115 -23.12 -14.60 7.57
CA LYS A 115 -23.70 -14.02 8.78
C LYS A 115 -22.79 -14.26 9.97
N TRP A 116 -22.54 -13.22 10.75
CA TRP A 116 -21.85 -13.33 12.03
C TRP A 116 -22.77 -13.92 13.09
N ASP A 117 -22.30 -14.94 13.79
CA ASP A 117 -22.89 -15.50 15.00
C ASP A 117 -22.10 -15.00 16.21
N GLY A 118 -22.70 -14.08 16.97
CA GLY A 118 -22.06 -13.48 18.15
C GLY A 118 -21.98 -14.42 19.36
N GLU A 119 -22.84 -15.42 19.46
CA GLU A 119 -22.81 -16.40 20.55
C GLU A 119 -21.72 -17.44 20.29
N ALA A 120 -21.61 -17.91 19.04
CA ALA A 120 -20.55 -18.83 18.63
C ALA A 120 -19.20 -18.15 18.39
N GLY A 121 -19.18 -16.84 18.16
CA GLY A 121 -17.99 -16.08 17.79
C GLY A 121 -17.44 -16.46 16.42
N ARG A 122 -18.32 -16.79 15.44
CA ARG A 122 -17.93 -17.31 14.13
C ARG A 122 -18.81 -16.77 13.00
N TRP A 123 -18.27 -16.75 11.80
CA TRP A 123 -19.04 -16.54 10.58
C TRP A 123 -19.66 -17.84 10.10
N HIS A 124 -20.95 -17.81 9.79
CA HIS A 124 -21.64 -18.84 9.00
C HIS A 124 -21.70 -18.38 7.56
N VAL A 125 -21.31 -19.25 6.63
CA VAL A 125 -21.16 -18.91 5.21
C VAL A 125 -21.98 -19.90 4.37
N ASP A 126 -22.86 -19.34 3.54
CA ASP A 126 -23.70 -20.08 2.61
C ASP A 126 -22.98 -20.15 1.26
N ILE A 127 -22.65 -21.37 0.82
CA ILE A 127 -21.91 -21.62 -0.41
C ILE A 127 -22.80 -22.39 -1.37
N LYS A 128 -23.13 -21.79 -2.51
CA LYS A 128 -23.80 -22.44 -3.62
C LYS A 128 -22.79 -23.29 -4.40
N ASP A 129 -22.94 -24.60 -4.32
CA ASP A 129 -22.33 -25.55 -5.24
C ASP A 129 -23.04 -25.42 -6.60
N ILE A 130 -22.37 -24.80 -7.57
CA ILE A 130 -22.97 -24.46 -8.86
C ILE A 130 -23.31 -25.72 -9.67
N PRO A 131 -22.39 -26.71 -9.83
CA PRO A 131 -22.68 -27.94 -10.58
C PRO A 131 -23.86 -28.74 -10.02
N ASN A 132 -23.95 -28.85 -8.69
CA ASN A 132 -25.01 -29.65 -8.05
C ASN A 132 -26.27 -28.84 -7.74
N ASN A 133 -26.23 -27.52 -7.91
CA ASN A 133 -27.29 -26.58 -7.55
C ASN A 133 -27.80 -26.77 -6.12
N THR A 134 -26.87 -26.98 -5.17
CA THR A 134 -27.16 -27.11 -3.74
C THR A 134 -26.47 -26.00 -2.95
N VAL A 135 -26.94 -25.76 -1.73
CA VAL A 135 -26.28 -24.86 -0.79
C VAL A 135 -25.63 -25.69 0.31
N VAL A 136 -24.34 -25.50 0.48
CA VAL A 136 -23.50 -26.10 1.51
C VAL A 136 -23.17 -25.02 2.53
N TYR A 137 -23.19 -25.40 3.80
CA TYR A 137 -22.83 -24.51 4.90
C TYR A 137 -21.39 -24.76 5.34
N ASP A 138 -20.64 -23.69 5.58
CA ASP A 138 -19.33 -23.72 6.23
C ASP A 138 -19.27 -22.63 7.31
N ALA A 139 -18.33 -22.76 8.24
CA ALA A 139 -18.13 -21.80 9.32
C ALA A 139 -16.65 -21.48 9.50
N CYS A 140 -16.34 -20.23 9.84
CA CYS A 140 -14.96 -19.78 10.05
C CYS A 140 -14.86 -18.74 11.16
N ASP A 141 -13.66 -18.58 11.71
CA ASP A 141 -13.35 -17.53 12.68
C ASP A 141 -13.11 -16.20 11.95
N VAL A 142 -12.48 -16.25 10.77
CA VAL A 142 -12.14 -15.09 9.95
C VAL A 142 -12.66 -15.29 8.53
N LEU A 143 -13.42 -14.32 8.05
CA LEU A 143 -13.91 -14.26 6.67
C LEU A 143 -13.13 -13.20 5.88
N VAL A 144 -12.49 -13.60 4.80
CA VAL A 144 -11.75 -12.70 3.90
C VAL A 144 -12.50 -12.59 2.58
N ASN A 145 -13.01 -11.40 2.27
CA ASN A 145 -13.60 -11.14 0.96
C ASN A 145 -12.52 -10.68 -0.03
N ALA A 146 -12.11 -11.59 -0.91
CA ALA A 146 -11.19 -11.34 -2.01
C ALA A 146 -11.88 -11.50 -3.39
N GLY A 147 -13.20 -11.30 -3.44
CA GLY A 147 -14.00 -11.51 -4.66
C GLY A 147 -13.72 -10.51 -5.79
N GLY A 148 -13.03 -9.41 -5.49
CA GLY A 148 -12.78 -8.32 -6.44
C GLY A 148 -14.00 -7.43 -6.66
N ILE A 149 -13.78 -6.27 -7.29
CA ILE A 149 -14.78 -5.20 -7.44
C ILE A 149 -15.40 -5.10 -8.85
N LEU A 150 -14.85 -5.83 -9.85
CA LEU A 150 -15.23 -5.74 -11.26
C LEU A 150 -15.62 -7.11 -11.84
N ASN A 151 -16.55 -7.83 -11.21
CA ASN A 151 -16.99 -9.17 -11.63
C ASN A 151 -18.53 -9.33 -11.80
N ALA A 152 -19.30 -8.29 -11.48
CA ALA A 152 -20.77 -8.28 -11.51
C ALA A 152 -21.28 -7.49 -12.74
N TRP A 153 -21.08 -8.08 -13.92
CA TRP A 153 -21.45 -7.43 -15.18
C TRP A 153 -22.96 -7.43 -15.42
N ARG A 154 -23.43 -6.50 -16.25
CA ARG A 154 -24.83 -6.41 -16.67
C ARG A 154 -24.93 -5.81 -18.06
N TYR A 155 -25.95 -6.17 -18.82
CA TYR A 155 -26.27 -5.45 -20.07
C TYR A 155 -26.75 -4.01 -19.77
N PRO A 156 -26.49 -3.05 -20.67
CA PRO A 156 -27.04 -1.71 -20.54
C PRO A 156 -28.57 -1.75 -20.68
N ALA A 157 -29.26 -0.87 -19.95
CA ALA A 157 -30.73 -0.78 -19.97
C ALA A 157 -31.24 -0.08 -21.24
N ILE A 158 -31.01 -0.69 -22.40
CA ILE A 158 -31.45 -0.18 -23.70
C ILE A 158 -32.82 -0.82 -24.02
N PRO A 159 -33.89 -0.02 -24.23
CA PRO A 159 -35.19 -0.55 -24.65
C PRO A 159 -35.07 -1.40 -25.93
N GLY A 160 -35.62 -2.61 -25.90
CA GLY A 160 -35.59 -3.55 -27.03
C GLY A 160 -34.24 -4.25 -27.27
N LEU A 161 -33.26 -4.14 -26.35
CA LEU A 161 -31.95 -4.79 -26.52
C LEU A 161 -32.08 -6.29 -26.79
N HIS A 162 -32.94 -6.97 -26.04
CA HIS A 162 -33.15 -8.42 -26.16
C HIS A 162 -34.01 -8.82 -27.38
N ASP A 163 -34.58 -7.85 -28.11
CA ASP A 163 -35.27 -8.10 -29.38
C ASP A 163 -34.30 -8.22 -30.56
N PHE A 164 -33.05 -7.78 -30.37
CA PHE A 164 -31.97 -7.85 -31.35
C PHE A 164 -31.77 -9.29 -31.84
N LYS A 165 -31.83 -9.48 -33.16
CA LYS A 165 -31.73 -10.82 -33.78
C LYS A 165 -30.29 -11.29 -34.00
N GLY A 166 -29.32 -10.41 -33.79
CA GLY A 166 -27.91 -10.78 -33.80
C GLY A 166 -27.43 -11.26 -32.43
N GLN A 167 -26.16 -11.64 -32.35
CA GLN A 167 -25.55 -12.11 -31.11
C GLN A 167 -25.26 -10.94 -30.17
N LEU A 168 -25.71 -11.04 -28.92
CA LEU A 168 -25.34 -10.13 -27.84
C LEU A 168 -24.16 -10.72 -27.06
N VAL A 169 -23.07 -9.96 -26.94
CA VAL A 169 -21.87 -10.38 -26.20
C VAL A 169 -21.48 -9.27 -25.23
N HIS A 170 -21.08 -9.65 -24.01
CA HIS A 170 -20.53 -8.74 -23.03
C HIS A 170 -19.04 -9.03 -22.85
N SER A 171 -18.18 -8.01 -22.74
CA SER A 171 -16.72 -8.19 -22.61
C SER A 171 -16.32 -9.09 -21.43
N ALA A 172 -16.95 -8.90 -20.28
CA ALA A 172 -16.74 -9.71 -19.07
C ALA A 172 -17.32 -11.15 -19.12
N ALA A 173 -17.99 -11.54 -20.20
CA ALA A 173 -18.53 -12.89 -20.42
C ALA A 173 -18.39 -13.27 -21.89
N TRP A 174 -17.20 -13.04 -22.44
CA TRP A 174 -16.93 -13.20 -23.86
C TRP A 174 -16.94 -14.68 -24.25
N ASP A 175 -17.76 -15.04 -25.24
CA ASP A 175 -17.72 -16.37 -25.86
C ASP A 175 -16.54 -16.43 -26.84
N THR A 176 -15.52 -17.22 -26.49
CA THR A 176 -14.31 -17.38 -27.31
C THR A 176 -14.54 -18.14 -28.62
N ASN A 177 -15.74 -18.69 -28.84
CA ASN A 177 -16.10 -19.36 -30.09
C ASN A 177 -16.78 -18.43 -31.10
N ILE A 178 -16.98 -17.15 -30.78
CA ILE A 178 -17.58 -16.20 -31.72
C ILE A 178 -16.62 -15.96 -32.90
N ASP A 179 -17.10 -16.24 -34.11
CA ASP A 179 -16.44 -15.82 -35.34
C ASP A 179 -16.89 -14.41 -35.69
N LEU A 180 -15.98 -13.44 -35.81
CA LEU A 180 -16.30 -12.06 -36.19
C LEU A 180 -16.04 -11.77 -37.67
N THR A 181 -15.52 -12.75 -38.42
CA THR A 181 -15.08 -12.60 -39.81
C THR A 181 -16.19 -12.07 -40.69
N GLY A 182 -15.96 -10.92 -41.32
CA GLY A 182 -16.91 -10.29 -42.24
C GLY A 182 -18.22 -9.80 -41.60
N LYS A 183 -18.34 -9.80 -40.27
CA LYS A 183 -19.55 -9.32 -39.58
C LYS A 183 -19.59 -7.80 -39.48
N HIS A 184 -20.80 -7.26 -39.33
CA HIS A 184 -21.03 -5.89 -38.90
C HIS A 184 -21.22 -5.88 -37.38
N VAL A 185 -20.28 -5.27 -36.66
CA VAL A 185 -20.24 -5.25 -35.19
C VAL A 185 -20.65 -3.88 -34.67
N GLY A 186 -21.54 -3.85 -33.67
CA GLY A 186 -21.82 -2.68 -32.86
C GLY A 186 -21.09 -2.79 -31.52
N LEU A 187 -20.21 -1.84 -31.21
CA LEU A 187 -19.45 -1.81 -29.94
C LEU A 187 -19.98 -0.69 -29.05
N ILE A 188 -20.59 -1.04 -27.92
CA ILE A 188 -21.18 -0.08 -26.97
C ILE A 188 -20.19 0.15 -25.82
N GLY A 189 -19.78 1.40 -25.63
CA GLY A 189 -18.83 1.81 -24.59
C GLY A 189 -17.39 1.86 -25.06
N ASN A 190 -16.62 2.77 -24.45
CA ASN A 190 -15.23 3.09 -24.77
C ASN A 190 -14.35 3.19 -23.52
N GLY A 191 -14.70 2.49 -22.44
CA GLY A 191 -13.77 2.27 -21.32
C GLY A 191 -12.62 1.34 -21.73
N SER A 192 -11.75 0.96 -20.78
CA SER A 192 -10.53 0.17 -21.06
C SER A 192 -10.78 -1.08 -21.90
N SER A 193 -11.85 -1.86 -21.62
CA SER A 193 -12.20 -3.02 -22.45
C SER A 193 -12.60 -2.64 -23.88
N GLY A 194 -13.39 -1.59 -24.08
CA GLY A 194 -13.78 -1.13 -25.41
C GLY A 194 -12.58 -0.63 -26.22
N ILE A 195 -11.65 0.07 -25.55
CA ILE A 195 -10.40 0.55 -26.15
C ILE A 195 -9.49 -0.60 -26.57
N GLN A 196 -9.48 -1.73 -25.85
CA GLN A 196 -8.73 -2.92 -26.22
C GLN A 196 -9.42 -3.75 -27.32
N ILE A 197 -10.76 -3.93 -27.22
CA ILE A 197 -11.54 -4.74 -28.17
C ILE A 197 -11.52 -4.12 -29.56
N LEU A 198 -11.76 -2.81 -29.66
CA LEU A 198 -11.89 -2.13 -30.95
C LEU A 198 -10.71 -2.41 -31.89
N PRO A 199 -9.45 -2.09 -31.56
CA PRO A 199 -8.32 -2.36 -32.45
C PRO A 199 -8.09 -3.86 -32.68
N ALA A 200 -8.41 -4.72 -31.71
CA ALA A 200 -8.19 -6.16 -31.82
C ALA A 200 -9.14 -6.83 -32.84
N ILE A 201 -10.39 -6.35 -32.96
CA ILE A 201 -11.37 -6.97 -33.87
C ILE A 201 -11.39 -6.32 -35.27
N LEU A 202 -10.85 -5.10 -35.42
CA LEU A 202 -10.91 -4.34 -36.66
C LEU A 202 -10.37 -5.08 -37.90
N PRO A 203 -9.28 -5.88 -37.83
CA PRO A 203 -8.80 -6.63 -38.98
C PRO A 203 -9.74 -7.72 -39.49
N GLU A 204 -10.67 -8.21 -38.65
CA GLU A 204 -11.52 -9.37 -38.95
C GLU A 204 -12.95 -8.98 -39.38
N VAL A 205 -13.48 -7.89 -38.83
CA VAL A 205 -14.85 -7.44 -39.07
C VAL A 205 -14.99 -6.71 -40.41
N ALA A 206 -16.14 -6.82 -41.08
CA ALA A 206 -16.42 -6.02 -42.28
C ALA A 206 -16.71 -4.55 -41.93
N ARG A 207 -17.31 -4.30 -40.76
CA ARG A 207 -17.59 -2.94 -40.25
C ARG A 207 -17.73 -2.97 -38.74
N CYS A 208 -17.13 -2.00 -38.05
CA CYS A 208 -17.39 -1.74 -36.63
C CYS A 208 -18.03 -0.36 -36.46
N THR A 209 -19.15 -0.28 -35.74
CA THR A 209 -19.79 0.98 -35.35
C THR A 209 -19.72 1.14 -33.84
N THR A 210 -19.08 2.20 -33.36
CA THR A 210 -18.88 2.46 -31.94
C THR A 210 -19.94 3.42 -31.39
N PHE A 211 -20.50 3.09 -30.24
CA PHE A 211 -21.49 3.91 -29.53
C PHE A 211 -20.86 4.45 -28.25
N ILE A 212 -20.51 5.73 -28.26
CA ILE A 212 -19.79 6.40 -27.17
C ILE A 212 -20.75 7.37 -26.49
N ARG A 213 -20.97 7.19 -25.18
CA ARG A 213 -21.76 8.13 -24.37
C ARG A 213 -20.92 9.32 -23.91
N GLU A 214 -19.73 9.03 -23.40
CA GLU A 214 -18.78 10.02 -22.89
C GLU A 214 -17.39 9.73 -23.48
N PRO A 215 -16.65 10.76 -23.94
CA PRO A 215 -15.30 10.56 -24.45
C PRO A 215 -14.37 10.09 -23.33
N THR A 216 -13.57 9.06 -23.61
CA THR A 216 -12.53 8.59 -22.69
C THR A 216 -11.20 9.19 -23.12
N TRP A 217 -10.44 9.74 -22.17
CA TRP A 217 -9.09 10.22 -22.43
C TRP A 217 -8.15 9.02 -22.58
N VAL A 218 -7.55 8.87 -23.76
CA VAL A 218 -6.59 7.80 -24.03
C VAL A 218 -5.19 8.38 -23.91
N ALA A 219 -4.52 8.05 -22.80
CA ALA A 219 -3.09 8.30 -22.66
C ALA A 219 -2.32 7.30 -23.53
N VAL A 220 -1.23 7.74 -24.16
CA VAL A 220 -0.28 6.79 -24.76
C VAL A 220 0.44 6.07 -23.63
N SER A 221 0.44 4.74 -23.66
CA SER A 221 1.28 3.91 -22.80
C SER A 221 2.75 4.27 -23.06
N GLY A 222 3.37 5.05 -22.17
CA GLY A 222 4.68 5.69 -22.39
C GLY A 222 4.54 7.18 -22.74
N PHE A 223 4.42 8.01 -21.70
CA PHE A 223 4.11 9.44 -21.72
C PHE A 223 5.19 10.33 -22.38
N SER A 224 5.40 10.26 -23.69
CA SER A 224 6.25 11.26 -24.36
C SER A 224 5.53 12.62 -24.39
N GLY A 225 6.05 13.63 -23.69
CA GLY A 225 5.68 15.03 -23.93
C GLY A 225 4.96 15.78 -22.79
N PHE A 226 4.82 15.20 -21.60
CA PHE A 226 4.54 16.03 -20.42
C PHE A 226 5.87 16.58 -19.91
N GLN A 227 6.06 17.90 -20.00
CA GLN A 227 7.05 18.58 -19.15
C GLN A 227 6.64 18.26 -17.71
N PRO A 228 7.48 17.57 -16.91
CA PRO A 228 7.17 17.39 -15.51
C PRO A 228 6.95 18.78 -14.90
N ARG A 229 5.92 18.90 -14.07
CA ARG A 229 5.73 20.08 -13.22
C ARG A 229 7.09 20.35 -12.57
N ARG A 230 7.65 21.56 -12.71
CA ARG A 230 8.93 21.94 -12.06
C ARG A 230 8.95 21.42 -10.63
N PHE A 231 9.83 20.48 -10.33
CA PHE A 231 9.95 19.85 -9.02
C PHE A 231 10.89 20.68 -8.14
N GLU A 232 10.54 21.94 -7.87
CA GLU A 232 11.31 22.72 -6.88
C GLU A 232 11.19 22.06 -5.49
N PRO A 233 12.25 22.06 -4.65
CA PRO A 233 13.42 22.94 -4.74
C PRO A 233 14.74 22.32 -5.22
N ASP A 234 14.97 21.02 -5.00
CA ASP A 234 16.28 20.39 -5.24
C ASP A 234 16.13 19.03 -5.94
N GLU A 235 16.59 18.99 -7.20
CA GLU A 235 16.53 17.82 -8.06
C GLU A 235 17.86 17.04 -8.08
N LYS A 236 18.83 17.34 -7.20
CA LYS A 236 20.17 16.71 -7.23
C LYS A 236 20.10 15.18 -7.23
N ASP A 237 19.26 14.61 -6.38
CA ASP A 237 19.12 13.15 -6.17
C ASP A 237 18.16 12.49 -7.17
N ILE A 238 17.62 13.26 -8.11
CA ILE A 238 16.74 12.77 -9.18
C ILE A 238 17.18 13.27 -10.57
N SER A 239 18.33 13.94 -10.65
CA SER A 239 18.88 14.43 -11.90
C SER A 239 19.27 13.25 -12.80
N SER A 240 19.20 13.44 -14.13
CA SER A 240 19.61 12.39 -15.08
C SER A 240 21.04 11.91 -14.82
N ALA A 241 21.94 12.80 -14.40
CA ALA A 241 23.31 12.44 -14.03
C ALA A 241 23.37 11.55 -12.78
N TRP A 242 22.59 11.89 -11.74
CA TRP A 242 22.50 11.07 -10.54
C TRP A 242 21.89 9.69 -10.83
N VAL A 243 20.80 9.64 -11.61
CA VAL A 243 20.14 8.39 -12.01
C VAL A 243 21.09 7.51 -12.82
N GLN A 244 21.80 8.11 -13.78
CA GLN A 244 22.77 7.39 -14.60
C GLN A 244 23.86 6.76 -13.73
N GLN A 245 24.41 7.53 -12.78
CA GLN A 245 25.50 7.09 -11.93
C GLN A 245 25.06 6.06 -10.88
N ASN A 246 23.95 6.30 -10.19
CA ASN A 246 23.58 5.55 -8.99
C ASN A 246 22.59 4.42 -9.25
N ILE A 247 21.85 4.47 -10.37
CA ILE A 247 20.85 3.47 -10.74
C ILE A 247 21.25 2.76 -12.04
N GLN A 248 21.36 3.48 -13.16
CA GLN A 248 21.50 2.85 -14.47
C GLN A 248 22.84 2.15 -14.67
N ALA A 249 23.93 2.69 -14.11
CA ALA A 249 25.25 2.07 -14.16
C ALA A 249 25.40 0.88 -13.20
N VAL A 250 24.40 0.58 -12.36
CA VAL A 250 24.50 -0.44 -11.31
C VAL A 250 23.88 -1.77 -11.77
N GLY A 251 24.74 -2.63 -12.31
CA GLY A 251 24.41 -4.01 -12.62
C GLY A 251 23.44 -4.21 -13.79
N PRO A 252 23.08 -5.48 -14.06
CA PRO A 252 22.24 -5.81 -15.22
C PRO A 252 20.82 -5.24 -15.15
N LEU A 253 20.26 -5.05 -13.95
CA LEU A 253 18.93 -4.45 -13.76
C LEU A 253 18.98 -2.93 -13.88
N GLY A 254 20.03 -2.28 -13.34
CA GLY A 254 20.27 -0.85 -13.55
C GLY A 254 20.31 -0.51 -15.04
N ALA A 255 21.02 -1.30 -15.85
CA ALA A 255 21.10 -1.08 -17.29
C ALA A 255 19.75 -1.20 -18.05
N LYS A 256 18.69 -1.66 -17.39
CA LYS A 256 17.31 -1.70 -17.92
C LYS A 256 16.43 -0.59 -17.36
N TYR A 257 16.90 0.17 -16.38
CA TYR A 257 16.19 1.30 -15.82
C TYR A 257 16.04 2.39 -16.89
N PRO A 258 14.83 2.89 -17.16
CA PRO A 258 14.57 3.79 -18.27
C PRO A 258 15.32 5.11 -18.13
N ASP A 259 15.68 5.73 -19.26
CA ASP A 259 16.18 7.10 -19.26
C ASP A 259 15.13 8.04 -18.69
N ALA A 260 15.61 9.12 -18.05
CA ALA A 260 14.79 10.12 -17.38
C ALA A 260 14.05 11.03 -18.39
N ASP A 261 13.17 10.44 -19.19
CA ASP A 261 12.20 11.13 -20.04
C ASP A 261 10.79 11.17 -19.38
N PHE A 262 10.60 10.46 -18.26
CA PHE A 262 9.30 10.22 -17.60
C PHE A 262 9.36 10.31 -16.06
N ILE A 263 8.33 9.78 -15.39
CA ILE A 263 8.20 9.59 -13.93
C ILE A 263 9.38 8.74 -13.40
N LEU A 264 10.07 9.21 -12.36
CA LEU A 264 11.20 8.53 -11.73
C LEU A 264 10.73 7.68 -10.53
N GLU A 265 11.46 6.61 -10.20
CA GLU A 265 11.24 5.85 -8.96
C GLU A 265 11.37 6.80 -7.75
N GLY A 266 10.33 6.86 -6.92
CA GLY A 266 10.09 7.93 -5.94
C GLY A 266 8.81 8.73 -6.19
N ASP A 267 8.26 8.71 -7.41
CA ASP A 267 6.99 9.37 -7.77
C ASP A 267 5.73 8.53 -7.46
N THR A 268 5.90 7.31 -6.91
CA THR A 268 4.80 6.49 -6.37
C THR A 268 4.90 6.42 -4.84
N PRO A 269 4.62 7.53 -4.13
CA PRO A 269 4.76 7.61 -2.66
C PRO A 269 3.92 6.58 -1.90
N SER A 270 2.88 6.04 -2.53
CA SER A 270 1.99 5.02 -1.95
C SER A 270 2.73 3.76 -1.48
N LEU A 271 3.81 3.35 -2.16
CA LEU A 271 4.63 2.20 -1.74
C LEU A 271 5.71 2.57 -0.72
N LEU A 272 6.19 3.82 -0.72
CA LEU A 272 7.15 4.27 0.29
C LEU A 272 6.54 4.26 1.70
N HIS A 273 5.21 4.40 1.79
CA HIS A 273 4.51 4.35 3.07
C HIS A 273 4.64 2.99 3.78
N ILE A 274 4.74 1.90 3.02
CA ILE A 274 4.84 0.54 3.58
C ILE A 274 6.28 0.08 3.85
N ILE A 275 7.30 0.88 3.51
CA ILE A 275 8.69 0.55 3.81
C ILE A 275 8.92 0.77 5.30
N PRO A 276 9.28 -0.27 6.08
CA PRO A 276 9.44 -0.15 7.51
C PRO A 276 10.78 0.53 7.82
N ASN A 277 10.81 1.85 7.84
CA ASN A 277 11.99 2.68 8.17
C ASN A 277 11.92 3.28 9.59
N GLY A 278 10.83 3.00 10.33
CA GLY A 278 10.57 3.48 11.69
C GLY A 278 9.82 4.82 11.79
N LEU A 279 9.34 5.37 10.67
CA LEU A 279 8.45 6.54 10.62
C LEU A 279 6.97 6.17 10.50
N SER A 280 6.68 5.18 9.65
CA SER A 280 5.32 4.83 9.23
C SER A 280 4.56 4.07 10.32
N ASP A 281 3.27 4.36 10.41
CA ASP A 281 2.28 3.51 11.05
C ASP A 281 1.11 3.35 10.07
N PRO A 282 0.82 2.14 9.56
CA PRO A 282 -0.24 1.91 8.59
C PRO A 282 -1.65 2.30 9.09
N GLU A 283 -1.86 2.35 10.41
CA GLU A 283 -3.13 2.77 11.01
C GLU A 283 -3.23 4.30 11.14
N HIS A 284 -2.11 5.02 10.96
CA HIS A 284 -2.00 6.46 11.13
C HIS A 284 -1.26 7.14 9.95
N PRO A 285 -1.85 7.13 8.74
CA PRO A 285 -1.23 7.72 7.56
C PRO A 285 -1.04 9.25 7.67
N GLU A 286 -1.76 9.91 8.59
CA GLU A 286 -1.65 11.33 8.91
C GLU A 286 -0.36 11.69 9.66
N TRP A 287 0.31 10.71 10.27
CA TRP A 287 1.60 10.93 10.95
C TRP A 287 2.74 11.12 9.97
N GLY A 288 2.61 10.59 8.75
CA GLY A 288 3.56 10.72 7.67
C GLY A 288 4.72 9.73 7.70
N SER A 289 5.33 9.53 6.55
CA SER A 289 6.54 8.72 6.34
C SER A 289 7.23 9.13 5.04
N TRP A 290 8.14 8.31 4.50
CA TRP A 290 8.71 8.55 3.16
C TRP A 290 7.65 8.68 2.07
N GLY A 291 6.47 8.08 2.24
CA GLY A 291 5.32 8.28 1.36
C GLY A 291 4.57 9.60 1.56
N GLY A 292 5.03 10.46 2.46
CA GLY A 292 4.32 11.66 2.87
C GLY A 292 3.21 11.40 3.89
N ARG A 293 2.50 12.48 4.23
CA ARG A 293 1.35 12.52 5.15
C ARG A 293 0.05 12.54 4.37
N TYR A 294 -0.93 11.78 4.84
CA TYR A 294 -2.27 11.79 4.28
C TYR A 294 -3.30 12.12 5.35
N GLY A 295 -4.08 13.17 5.13
CA GLY A 295 -5.11 13.64 6.05
C GLY A 295 -6.50 13.34 5.49
N PRO A 296 -7.53 13.24 6.35
CA PRO A 296 -8.89 13.02 5.90
C PRO A 296 -9.38 14.19 5.03
N VAL A 297 -9.94 13.90 3.87
CA VAL A 297 -10.57 14.88 2.97
C VAL A 297 -11.95 15.28 3.49
N THR A 298 -12.67 14.30 4.05
CA THR A 298 -13.99 14.49 4.64
C THR A 298 -14.12 13.58 5.85
N PHE A 299 -14.52 14.15 6.99
CA PHE A 299 -14.63 13.42 8.24
C PHE A 299 -15.65 12.28 8.12
N GLY A 300 -15.24 11.05 8.45
CA GLY A 300 -16.13 9.88 8.50
C GLY A 300 -16.33 9.13 7.18
N GLU A 301 -15.82 9.62 6.05
CA GLU A 301 -15.97 8.96 4.74
C GLU A 301 -14.77 8.08 4.34
N GLY A 302 -13.72 8.02 5.16
CA GLY A 302 -12.54 7.18 4.91
C GLY A 302 -11.69 7.61 3.71
N HIS A 303 -11.94 8.80 3.15
CA HIS A 303 -11.15 9.38 2.06
C HIS A 303 -9.98 10.19 2.62
N PHE A 304 -8.77 9.90 2.13
CA PHE A 304 -7.53 10.57 2.51
C PHE A 304 -6.85 11.21 1.30
N ALA A 305 -6.21 12.36 1.50
CA ALA A 305 -5.38 13.03 0.50
C ALA A 305 -4.10 13.58 1.14
N ASN A 306 -3.11 13.91 0.31
CA ASN A 306 -1.85 14.46 0.78
C ASN A 306 -2.06 15.74 1.60
N SER A 307 -1.45 15.78 2.79
CA SER A 307 -1.53 16.91 3.71
C SER A 307 -0.40 17.92 3.49
N VAL A 308 -0.65 19.16 3.88
CA VAL A 308 0.37 20.21 3.86
C VAL A 308 1.49 19.88 4.85
N ASP A 309 2.72 20.14 4.42
CA ASP A 309 3.94 19.97 5.21
C ASP A 309 4.90 21.13 4.95
N THR A 310 5.91 21.29 5.81
CA THR A 310 6.86 22.41 5.78
C THR A 310 8.31 21.96 5.88
N ILE A 311 9.14 22.30 4.91
CA ILE A 311 10.60 22.11 4.99
C ILE A 311 11.31 23.45 4.94
N VAL A 312 12.52 23.49 5.49
CA VAL A 312 13.47 24.58 5.28
C VAL A 312 14.59 24.01 4.42
N ASP A 313 14.81 24.59 3.25
CA ASP A 313 15.88 24.15 2.36
C ASP A 313 17.26 24.66 2.83
N ASP A 314 18.33 24.22 2.15
CA ASP A 314 19.71 24.58 2.48
C ASP A 314 19.99 26.10 2.39
N SER A 315 19.15 26.86 1.68
CA SER A 315 19.23 28.32 1.60
C SER A 315 18.53 29.04 2.77
N GLY A 316 17.89 28.29 3.66
CA GLY A 316 17.08 28.81 4.75
C GLY A 316 15.66 29.23 4.33
N ARG A 317 15.25 28.94 3.09
CA ARG A 317 13.91 29.27 2.60
C ARG A 317 12.92 28.24 3.11
N THR A 318 11.84 28.73 3.71
CA THR A 318 10.72 27.88 4.13
C THR A 318 9.80 27.59 2.95
N MET A 319 9.52 26.31 2.71
CA MET A 319 8.58 25.84 1.71
C MET A 319 7.44 25.10 2.38
N MET A 320 6.22 25.39 1.94
CA MET A 320 5.01 24.79 2.47
C MET A 320 4.09 24.34 1.33
N GLY A 321 3.55 23.14 1.41
CA GLY A 321 2.64 22.61 0.41
C GLY A 321 2.35 21.12 0.59
N SER A 322 1.35 20.61 -0.11
CA SER A 322 0.98 19.18 -0.02
C SER A 322 1.94 18.25 -0.78
N HIS A 323 2.86 18.78 -1.60
CA HIS A 323 3.95 18.01 -2.21
C HIS A 323 5.20 17.96 -1.31
N VAL A 324 5.37 18.95 -0.44
CA VAL A 324 6.50 19.08 0.49
C VAL A 324 6.60 17.87 1.42
N THR A 325 5.46 17.24 1.73
CA THR A 325 5.40 16.08 2.61
C THR A 325 6.18 14.87 2.09
N VAL A 326 6.29 14.71 0.77
CA VAL A 326 7.13 13.68 0.15
C VAL A 326 8.55 14.20 -0.01
N TRP A 327 8.71 15.46 -0.43
CA TRP A 327 10.02 16.06 -0.69
C TRP A 327 10.94 16.08 0.52
N ARG A 328 10.39 16.21 1.73
CA ARG A 328 11.10 16.07 3.02
C ARG A 328 12.00 14.83 3.07
N TRP A 329 11.58 13.75 2.43
CA TRP A 329 12.21 12.44 2.54
C TRP A 329 12.96 12.02 1.28
N ARG A 330 12.99 12.88 0.25
CA ARG A 330 13.49 12.53 -1.09
C ARG A 330 14.90 11.96 -1.05
N GLU A 331 15.81 12.68 -0.43
CA GLU A 331 17.21 12.25 -0.31
C GLU A 331 17.29 10.87 0.36
N ALA A 332 16.60 10.68 1.50
CA ALA A 332 16.60 9.41 2.23
C ALA A 332 16.13 8.22 1.38
N PHE A 333 14.97 8.32 0.72
CA PHE A 333 14.46 7.20 -0.08
C PHE A 333 15.21 7.00 -1.39
N GLN A 334 15.82 8.04 -1.97
CA GLN A 334 16.66 7.90 -3.17
C GLN A 334 17.99 7.21 -2.84
N GLN A 335 18.65 7.59 -1.74
CA GLN A 335 19.89 6.93 -1.31
C GLN A 335 19.64 5.46 -0.93
N ASP A 336 18.51 5.18 -0.27
CA ASP A 336 18.05 3.81 0.02
C ASP A 336 17.75 3.00 -1.25
N PHE A 337 17.14 3.62 -2.28
CA PHE A 337 16.96 2.95 -3.57
C PHE A 337 18.31 2.66 -4.26
N ALA A 338 19.23 3.62 -4.29
CA ALA A 338 20.58 3.42 -4.83
C ALA A 338 21.36 2.30 -4.12
N ALA A 339 21.24 2.20 -2.78
CA ALA A 339 21.84 1.09 -2.04
C ALA A 339 21.22 -0.25 -2.42
N ARG A 340 19.88 -0.33 -2.54
CA ARG A 340 19.19 -1.53 -3.02
C ARG A 340 19.64 -2.00 -4.38
N MET A 341 19.92 -1.08 -5.31
CA MET A 341 20.48 -1.45 -6.61
C MET A 341 21.79 -2.23 -6.45
N LYS A 342 22.66 -1.79 -5.53
CA LYS A 342 23.92 -2.48 -5.21
C LYS A 342 23.68 -3.84 -4.58
N TRP A 343 22.67 -4.01 -3.71
CA TRP A 343 22.33 -5.31 -3.10
C TRP A 343 22.05 -6.39 -4.14
N THR A 344 21.54 -6.04 -5.32
CA THR A 344 21.28 -7.00 -6.40
C THR A 344 22.54 -7.47 -7.13
N THR A 345 23.67 -6.79 -6.92
CA THR A 345 24.96 -7.07 -7.57
C THR A 345 26.04 -7.53 -6.61
N ALA A 346 25.86 -7.26 -5.32
CA ALA A 346 26.78 -7.65 -4.26
C ALA A 346 26.79 -9.17 -4.08
N SER A 347 28.00 -9.75 -4.03
CA SER A 347 28.16 -11.20 -3.84
C SER A 347 28.01 -11.64 -2.38
N ARG A 348 28.28 -10.73 -1.44
CA ARG A 348 28.14 -10.92 0.00
C ARG A 348 27.36 -9.76 0.58
N PHE A 349 26.70 -9.99 1.71
CA PHE A 349 25.99 -8.97 2.45
C PHE A 349 26.91 -7.77 2.74
N SER A 350 28.08 -7.99 3.34
CA SER A 350 29.05 -6.94 3.67
C SER A 350 29.65 -6.18 2.47
N ASP A 351 29.33 -6.54 1.22
CA ASP A 351 29.84 -5.85 0.03
C ASP A 351 28.93 -4.66 -0.37
N ALA A 352 27.84 -4.42 0.35
CA ALA A 352 26.96 -3.28 0.15
C ALA A 352 26.48 -2.70 1.49
N ASN A 353 26.12 -1.41 1.47
CA ASN A 353 25.70 -0.69 2.68
C ASN A 353 24.24 -1.00 3.06
N HIS A 354 23.93 -1.07 4.34
CA HIS A 354 22.63 -1.41 4.93
C HIS A 354 22.24 -0.38 5.98
N ALA A 355 20.95 -0.03 5.99
CA ALA A 355 20.47 1.00 6.88
C ALA A 355 20.70 0.66 8.37
N PRO A 356 21.04 1.66 9.21
CA PRO A 356 21.22 1.48 10.64
C PRO A 356 20.01 0.84 11.33
N VAL A 357 20.25 0.09 12.41
CA VAL A 357 19.21 -0.42 13.30
C VAL A 357 19.10 0.53 14.50
N VAL A 358 18.00 1.26 14.58
CA VAL A 358 17.77 2.25 15.63
C VAL A 358 17.09 1.62 16.83
N THR A 359 17.76 1.71 17.97
CA THR A 359 17.24 1.27 19.27
C THR A 359 16.83 2.48 20.10
N ILE A 360 15.77 2.35 20.91
CA ILE A 360 15.43 3.33 21.95
C ILE A 360 15.13 2.56 23.23
N ASP A 361 15.90 2.83 24.29
CA ASP A 361 15.75 2.18 25.60
C ASP A 361 15.68 0.64 25.51
N GLY A 362 16.51 0.06 24.64
CA GLY A 362 16.57 -1.38 24.36
C GLY A 362 15.53 -1.90 23.36
N ASP A 363 14.50 -1.12 23.00
CA ASP A 363 13.53 -1.50 21.97
C ASP A 363 14.13 -1.35 20.57
N ARG A 364 14.34 -2.49 19.90
CA ARG A 364 14.83 -2.60 18.51
C ARG A 364 13.72 -2.75 17.48
N THR A 365 12.46 -2.74 17.90
CA THR A 365 11.33 -2.78 16.95
C THR A 365 11.28 -1.50 16.14
N ARG A 366 10.62 -1.52 14.97
CA ARG A 366 10.41 -0.30 14.16
C ARG A 366 9.06 0.36 14.46
N ARG A 367 8.40 -0.05 15.55
CA ARG A 367 7.10 0.48 15.95
C ARG A 367 7.23 1.86 16.56
N VAL A 368 6.17 2.64 16.41
CA VAL A 368 6.01 3.93 17.09
C VAL A 368 6.00 3.69 18.59
N ILE A 369 6.81 4.46 19.32
CA ILE A 369 6.84 4.44 20.78
C ILE A 369 5.83 5.47 21.28
N GLN A 370 4.92 5.07 22.14
CA GLN A 370 3.97 5.98 22.77
C GLN A 370 4.30 6.11 24.26
N ILE A 371 4.42 7.35 24.75
CA ILE A 371 4.76 7.65 26.14
C ILE A 371 3.72 8.62 26.69
N LEU A 372 3.03 8.22 27.77
CA LEU A 372 2.15 9.10 28.51
C LEU A 372 2.99 10.02 29.40
N VAL A 373 2.73 11.33 29.35
CA VAL A 373 3.52 12.32 30.08
C VAL A 373 2.65 13.42 30.69
N GLU A 374 3.18 14.04 31.74
CA GLU A 374 2.61 15.24 32.34
C GLU A 374 3.27 16.52 31.81
N PRO A 375 2.58 17.67 31.78
CA PRO A 375 3.19 18.94 31.44
C PRO A 375 4.40 19.26 32.33
N GLY A 376 5.51 19.71 31.74
CA GLY A 376 6.76 19.97 32.46
C GLY A 376 7.60 18.73 32.79
N GLN A 377 7.12 17.52 32.50
CA GLN A 377 7.89 16.30 32.74
C GLN A 377 9.15 16.24 31.87
N GLU A 378 10.23 15.69 32.43
CA GLU A 378 11.42 15.31 31.68
C GLU A 378 11.43 13.81 31.39
N VAL A 379 11.74 13.45 30.14
CA VAL A 379 11.89 12.06 29.69
C VAL A 379 13.26 11.89 29.08
N VAL A 380 14.01 10.89 29.56
CA VAL A 380 15.30 10.53 28.99
C VAL A 380 15.08 9.46 27.92
N LEU A 381 15.63 9.67 26.72
CA LEU A 381 15.61 8.71 25.63
C LEU A 381 17.04 8.28 25.30
N ASP A 382 17.29 6.97 25.22
CA ASP A 382 18.61 6.40 25.00
C ASP A 382 18.68 5.57 23.73
N ALA A 383 19.37 6.10 22.72
CA ALA A 383 19.59 5.44 21.43
C ALA A 383 21.01 4.85 21.28
N ARG A 384 21.80 4.77 22.36
CA ARG A 384 23.21 4.32 22.31
C ARG A 384 23.38 2.87 21.84
N ASP A 385 22.36 2.04 22.00
CA ASP A 385 22.35 0.64 21.53
C ASP A 385 21.98 0.51 20.04
N SER A 386 21.86 1.63 19.31
CA SER A 386 21.73 1.61 17.85
C SER A 386 23.02 1.09 17.22
N CYS A 387 22.90 0.33 16.14
CA CYS A 387 24.06 -0.28 15.49
C CYS A 387 23.91 -0.22 13.98
N ASP A 388 25.05 -0.16 13.30
CA ASP A 388 25.11 -0.33 11.86
C ASP A 388 25.42 -1.79 11.51
N PRO A 389 24.68 -2.44 10.59
CA PRO A 389 24.96 -3.83 10.19
C PRO A 389 26.34 -4.02 9.55
N ASP A 390 26.89 -2.99 8.92
CA ASP A 390 28.16 -3.01 8.20
C ASP A 390 29.32 -2.47 9.06
N GLY A 391 29.00 -1.95 10.25
CA GLY A 391 29.97 -1.49 11.25
C GLY A 391 30.35 -0.02 11.11
N ASP A 392 29.58 0.75 10.35
CA ASP A 392 29.81 2.19 10.15
C ASP A 392 29.52 3.01 11.42
N ASN A 393 30.14 4.19 11.47
CA ASN A 393 29.90 5.14 12.56
C ASN A 393 28.55 5.81 12.40
N LEU A 394 27.79 5.86 13.49
CA LEU A 394 26.44 6.43 13.48
C LEU A 394 26.43 7.89 13.92
N THR A 395 25.61 8.69 13.24
CA THR A 395 25.24 10.05 13.64
C THR A 395 23.75 10.11 13.99
N PHE A 396 23.39 10.97 14.93
CA PHE A 396 22.03 11.10 15.44
C PHE A 396 21.49 12.50 15.13
N LYS A 397 20.19 12.58 14.81
CA LYS A 397 19.48 13.84 14.64
C LYS A 397 18.10 13.75 15.26
N TRP A 398 17.87 14.49 16.32
CA TRP A 398 16.59 14.61 17.02
C TRP A 398 15.88 15.88 16.60
N TRP A 399 14.60 15.75 16.26
CA TRP A 399 13.77 16.89 15.89
C TRP A 399 12.29 16.58 16.09
N GLN A 400 11.53 17.61 16.45
CA GLN A 400 10.08 17.49 16.58
C GLN A 400 9.42 17.66 15.21
N TYR A 401 8.57 16.70 14.86
CA TYR A 401 7.72 16.78 13.69
C TYR A 401 6.39 17.42 14.11
N LEU A 402 6.19 18.70 13.76
CA LEU A 402 5.08 19.49 14.27
C LEU A 402 3.79 19.23 13.50
N GLU A 403 3.87 19.03 12.19
CA GLU A 403 2.75 18.87 11.29
C GLU A 403 1.76 17.77 11.72
N PRO A 404 2.17 16.60 12.23
CA PRO A 404 1.24 15.55 12.71
C PRO A 404 0.32 15.99 13.82
N SER A 405 0.77 16.91 14.65
CA SER A 405 0.00 17.46 15.76
C SER A 405 -0.80 18.69 15.36
N SER A 406 -0.63 19.18 14.14
CA SER A 406 -1.24 20.42 13.66
C SER A 406 -2.51 20.14 12.86
N ASN A 407 -3.58 20.85 13.21
CA ASN A 407 -4.86 20.78 12.51
C ASN A 407 -5.01 21.89 11.45
N ASN A 408 -4.01 22.77 11.26
CA ASN A 408 -3.98 23.77 10.20
C ASN A 408 -2.60 23.84 9.52
N ASN A 409 -2.49 24.68 8.49
CA ASN A 409 -1.25 25.01 7.78
C ASN A 409 -0.31 25.96 8.59
N ASN A 410 -0.34 25.95 9.93
CA ASN A 410 0.64 26.70 10.74
C ASN A 410 1.05 25.92 12.01
N PRO A 411 1.86 24.86 11.87
CA PRO A 411 2.24 23.96 12.96
C PRO A 411 2.95 24.66 14.13
N ARG A 412 3.82 25.65 13.85
CA ARG A 412 4.56 26.39 14.90
C ARG A 412 3.66 27.21 15.82
N ARG A 413 2.47 27.60 15.35
CA ARG A 413 1.48 28.28 16.18
C ARG A 413 0.62 27.27 16.95
N ASP A 414 0.31 26.14 16.33
CA ASP A 414 -0.71 25.21 16.80
C ASP A 414 -0.15 24.13 17.74
N VAL A 415 1.17 23.93 17.76
CA VAL A 415 1.85 22.84 18.46
C VAL A 415 2.95 23.39 19.37
N ALA A 416 2.90 23.01 20.65
CA ALA A 416 3.93 23.37 21.60
C ALA A 416 5.25 22.65 21.30
N GLU A 417 6.36 23.39 21.30
CA GLU A 417 7.68 22.87 20.97
C GLU A 417 8.35 22.18 22.18
N LEU A 418 8.82 20.95 22.00
CA LEU A 418 9.62 20.20 22.98
C LEU A 418 10.98 20.87 23.19
N SER A 419 11.46 20.90 24.43
CA SER A 419 12.86 21.28 24.70
C SER A 419 13.74 20.04 24.69
N LEU A 420 14.82 20.06 23.91
CA LEU A 420 15.76 18.94 23.78
C LEU A 420 17.11 19.35 24.36
N SER A 421 17.69 18.51 25.23
CA SER A 421 19.00 18.77 25.82
C SER A 421 20.15 18.77 24.79
N SER A 422 19.95 18.11 23.65
CA SER A 422 20.83 18.05 22.48
C SER A 422 20.00 17.57 21.29
N THR A 423 20.45 17.89 20.08
CA THR A 423 19.83 17.42 18.84
C THR A 423 20.67 16.35 18.13
N ASP A 424 21.86 16.03 18.62
CA ASP A 424 22.87 15.21 17.94
C ASP A 424 23.50 14.12 18.82
N SER A 425 23.21 14.11 20.12
CA SER A 425 23.66 13.09 21.06
C SER A 425 22.85 11.79 20.90
N PRO A 426 23.46 10.60 21.06
CA PRO A 426 22.72 9.34 21.10
C PRO A 426 21.83 9.20 22.35
N LYS A 427 21.99 10.07 23.35
CA LYS A 427 21.16 10.11 24.55
C LYS A 427 20.74 11.54 24.84
N ILE A 428 19.44 11.78 24.96
CA ILE A 428 18.88 13.11 25.19
C ILE A 428 17.87 13.10 26.34
N THR A 429 17.69 14.26 26.96
CA THR A 429 16.54 14.57 27.81
C THR A 429 15.59 15.46 27.02
N VAL A 430 14.32 15.07 27.01
CA VAL A 430 13.21 15.80 26.40
C VAL A 430 12.37 16.39 27.52
N THR A 431 12.21 17.71 27.55
CA THR A 431 11.33 18.39 28.50
C THR A 431 10.02 18.73 27.82
N ILE A 432 8.93 18.20 28.36
CA ILE A 432 7.56 18.46 27.92
C ILE A 432 7.20 19.91 28.30
N PRO A 433 6.61 20.71 27.40
CA PRO A 433 6.27 22.09 27.72
C PRO A 433 5.32 22.19 28.92
N PRO A 434 5.38 23.30 29.68
CA PRO A 434 4.53 23.47 30.84
C PRO A 434 3.06 23.63 30.44
N SER A 435 2.15 23.42 31.40
CA SER A 435 0.71 23.33 31.12
C SER A 435 0.13 24.60 30.51
N ASP A 436 0.63 25.78 30.87
CA ASP A 436 0.21 27.07 30.33
C ASP A 436 0.58 27.25 28.86
N VAL A 437 1.65 26.60 28.40
CA VAL A 437 2.07 26.59 26.99
C VAL A 437 1.31 25.52 26.20
N ILE A 438 1.26 24.27 26.68
CA ILE A 438 0.59 23.17 25.96
C ILE A 438 -0.91 23.41 25.81
N ARG A 439 -1.53 24.07 26.81
CA ARG A 439 -2.97 24.33 26.86
C ARG A 439 -3.31 25.78 26.49
N GLN A 440 -2.35 26.54 25.96
CA GLN A 440 -2.61 27.89 25.49
C GLN A 440 -3.73 27.87 24.43
N GLU A 441 -4.73 28.73 24.59
CA GLU A 441 -5.82 28.85 23.62
C GLU A 441 -5.27 29.35 22.28
N GLY A 442 -5.54 28.58 21.22
CA GLY A 442 -5.17 28.86 19.84
C GLY A 442 -6.16 28.23 18.87
N ARG A 443 -5.92 28.36 17.56
CA ARG A 443 -6.74 27.68 16.55
C ARG A 443 -6.42 26.18 16.57
N ASN A 444 -7.09 25.43 17.45
CA ASN A 444 -7.20 23.95 17.55
C ASN A 444 -6.62 23.28 18.81
N THR A 445 -6.12 24.02 19.80
CA THR A 445 -5.72 23.49 21.10
C THR A 445 -6.88 23.57 22.10
N HIS A 446 -7.94 22.76 21.91
CA HIS A 446 -8.96 22.67 22.97
C HIS A 446 -8.28 22.12 24.24
N PRO A 447 -8.31 22.81 25.39
CA PRO A 447 -7.59 22.39 26.59
C PRO A 447 -7.95 20.99 27.11
N GLU A 448 -9.13 20.52 26.72
CA GLU A 448 -9.69 19.23 27.15
C GLU A 448 -9.33 18.04 26.27
N SER A 449 -8.74 18.23 25.08
CA SER A 449 -8.29 17.10 24.24
C SER A 449 -6.86 16.67 24.57
N ASP A 450 -6.56 15.41 24.31
CA ASP A 450 -5.19 14.91 24.36
C ASP A 450 -4.30 15.68 23.38
N LYS A 451 -3.03 15.84 23.75
CA LYS A 451 -2.00 16.47 22.91
C LYS A 451 -0.95 15.44 22.60
N HIS A 452 -0.77 15.15 21.32
CA HIS A 452 0.28 14.26 20.83
C HIS A 452 1.43 15.11 20.31
N LEU A 453 2.65 14.89 20.79
CA LEU A 453 3.86 15.59 20.34
C LEU A 453 4.81 14.55 19.72
N HIS A 454 5.06 14.67 18.41
CA HIS A 454 5.87 13.70 17.68
C HIS A 454 7.33 14.11 17.66
N LEU A 455 8.19 13.30 18.26
CA LEU A 455 9.63 13.41 18.20
C LEU A 455 10.19 12.33 17.28
N ILE A 456 11.10 12.71 16.40
CA ILE A 456 11.81 11.81 15.50
C ILE A 456 13.29 11.78 15.88
N VAL A 457 13.84 10.58 16.03
CA VAL A 457 15.29 10.38 15.87
C VAL A 457 15.54 9.85 14.47
N GLN A 458 16.48 10.47 13.78
CA GLN A 458 17.10 9.97 12.56
C GLN A 458 18.50 9.50 12.93
N VAL A 459 18.85 8.29 12.50
CA VAL A 459 20.19 7.72 12.67
C VAL A 459 20.75 7.44 11.28
N SER A 460 21.95 7.96 11.01
CA SER A 460 22.60 7.88 9.71
C SER A 460 23.96 7.21 9.83
N ASP A 461 24.28 6.33 8.87
CA ASP A 461 25.63 5.79 8.64
C ASP A 461 26.49 6.71 7.75
N GLY A 462 25.92 7.83 7.28
CA GLY A 462 26.53 8.76 6.32
C GLY A 462 25.91 8.73 4.93
N VAL A 463 25.17 7.67 4.59
CA VAL A 463 24.45 7.50 3.32
C VAL A 463 22.99 7.08 3.57
N LEU A 464 22.78 5.99 4.31
CA LEU A 464 21.46 5.47 4.64
C LEU A 464 21.00 5.96 6.00
N VAL A 465 19.69 6.10 6.11
CA VAL A 465 19.04 6.63 7.30
C VAL A 465 17.89 5.74 7.73
N SER A 466 17.84 5.50 9.04
CA SER A 466 16.72 4.86 9.72
C SER A 466 16.18 5.80 10.79
N TYR A 467 14.94 5.58 11.20
CA TYR A 467 14.24 6.47 12.12
C TYR A 467 13.62 5.72 13.29
N ARG A 468 13.28 6.47 14.35
CA ARG A 468 12.22 6.09 15.29
C ARG A 468 11.32 7.28 15.56
N ARG A 469 10.01 7.03 15.56
CA ARG A 469 8.99 7.96 16.02
C ARG A 469 8.63 7.68 17.47
N ILE A 470 8.71 8.72 18.30
CA ILE A 470 8.24 8.75 19.67
C ILE A 470 7.08 9.74 19.74
N ILE A 471 5.95 9.34 20.33
CA ILE A 471 4.78 10.18 20.54
C ILE A 471 4.59 10.37 22.03
N PHE A 472 4.80 11.60 22.50
CA PHE A 472 4.44 12.00 23.84
C PHE A 472 2.97 12.39 23.86
N THR A 473 2.17 11.72 24.69
CA THR A 473 0.76 12.04 24.87
C THR A 473 0.58 12.73 26.22
N VAL A 474 0.16 14.00 26.18
CA VAL A 474 -0.28 14.77 27.35
C VAL A 474 -1.80 14.68 27.44
N PRO A 475 -2.36 14.04 28.48
CA PRO A 475 -3.80 13.90 28.63
C PRO A 475 -4.53 15.26 28.70
N GLY A 476 -5.68 15.30 28.04
CA GLY A 476 -6.62 16.41 28.13
C GLY A 476 -7.20 16.55 29.54
N LEU A 477 -7.59 17.77 29.91
CA LEU A 477 -8.18 18.06 31.23
C LEU A 477 -9.47 17.27 31.52
N GLY A 478 -10.20 16.83 30.49
CA GLY A 478 -11.40 15.99 30.62
C GLY A 478 -11.12 14.52 30.97
N ALA A 479 -9.92 14.00 30.68
CA ALA A 479 -9.55 12.61 30.90
C ALA A 479 -9.34 12.26 32.39
N ALA A 480 -9.09 13.27 33.24
CA ALA A 480 -8.91 13.08 34.69
C ALA A 480 -10.17 12.57 35.44
N ARG A 481 -11.31 12.38 34.76
CA ARG A 481 -12.53 11.77 35.34
C ARG A 481 -12.64 10.24 35.20
N HIS A 482 -11.73 9.57 34.51
CA HIS A 482 -11.67 8.10 34.51
C HIS A 482 -10.38 7.58 35.13
N LYS A 483 -10.24 7.77 36.46
CA LYS A 483 -9.40 6.87 37.25
C LYS A 483 -9.89 5.44 37.05
N GLN A 484 -8.98 4.57 36.64
CA GLN A 484 -8.97 3.11 36.81
C GLN A 484 -10.32 2.49 37.17
N LYS A 485 -11.06 2.02 36.16
CA LYS A 485 -11.73 0.73 36.32
C LYS A 485 -10.85 -0.30 35.65
N ASN A 486 -10.29 -1.18 36.48
CA ASN A 486 -9.82 -2.48 36.04
C ASN A 486 -10.92 -3.11 35.17
N HIS A 487 -10.56 -3.41 33.94
CA HIS A 487 -11.18 -4.42 33.09
C HIS A 487 -9.96 -5.19 32.56
N ASP A 488 -9.57 -6.37 33.05
CA ASP A 488 -10.31 -7.63 33.16
C ASP A 488 -11.49 -7.74 32.19
N GLU A 489 -11.32 -8.67 31.24
CA GLU A 489 -12.25 -9.19 30.22
C GLU A 489 -12.37 -8.40 28.90
N LEU A 490 -11.60 -8.81 27.88
CA LEU A 490 -12.06 -9.67 26.78
C LEU A 490 -10.89 -10.17 25.90
#